data_AF-A0A972CIA3-F1
#
_entry.id   AF-A0A972CIA3-F1
#
_cell.length_a   1.000
_cell.length_b   1.000
_cell.length_c   1.000
_cell.angle_alpha   90.00
_cell.angle_beta   90.00
_cell.angle_gamma   90.00
#
_symmetry.space_group_name_H-M   'P 1'
#
loop_
_entity.id
_entity.type
_entity.pdbx_description
1 polymer ?
#
loop_
_entity_poly.entity_id
_entity_poly.type
_entity_poly.pdbx_seq_one_letter_code
_entity_poly.pdbx_strand_id
1 'polypeptide(L)'
;MRYNLVKKLTITRLIKPRKGSKMKRIIKKLLITALILTLILSTAVTVFAADTKDDTGIKVQYNGEYVEFTDAHPKLINGRTMVPFRQIFETMGAEVHYDDGKVTAIKDNIEISFVIGEKELTITEDGETKTSTMDVAPFLDTQIDRTYVPVRFMAENLGYIVGWDNEESAAIIIDLSELFSTVDEDFSILMKLMTSNIDITKPYETSGSFDVAYTIYALPFIDEAMSFKINGAIQGVQQKNSADLTIDLSIDAGLPELSEEEKQEMEGILDLFENIRIETKLDGESGDMYMNSELFSLMLGIDNKTWIKMNIFDLYEQMGFDIRPLINANEINLSELLEMLFTFIELDVSTYQDIVTTYELLKNTVGDECFDKRVVRGNTIYTLDIDKVLDQGIDAKLEIVEKGGSLISYDVNISGMFKDNNFALEMQGGLYDAKINMFFGLKDAFEMELFVETEIVETDKEPSLLLPDDATVLELDNLLPGVSAIDLTF
;
A
#
# COMPACT_ATOMS: atom_id res chain seq x y z
N MET A 1 -35.92 23.04 -1.40
CA MET A 1 -36.94 22.08 -1.89
C MET A 1 -36.32 21.30 -3.05
N ARG A 2 -35.98 20.04 -2.80
CA ARG A 2 -35.79 18.91 -3.75
C ARG A 2 -34.63 19.00 -4.76
N TYR A 3 -33.57 18.19 -4.60
CA TYR A 3 -33.44 16.77 -5.02
C TYR A 3 -33.27 16.56 -6.54
N ASN A 4 -32.10 16.04 -6.91
CA ASN A 4 -31.81 15.11 -8.03
C ASN A 4 -32.04 15.59 -9.48
N LEU A 5 -31.00 15.57 -10.31
CA LEU A 5 -30.65 14.37 -11.10
C LEU A 5 -29.36 14.58 -11.91
N VAL A 6 -28.24 14.15 -11.34
CA VAL A 6 -27.07 13.71 -12.10
C VAL A 6 -27.52 12.55 -12.98
N LYS A 7 -27.42 12.71 -14.31
CA LYS A 7 -27.58 11.61 -15.26
C LYS A 7 -26.56 11.73 -16.38
N LYS A 8 -25.55 10.85 -16.30
CA LYS A 8 -24.85 10.21 -17.42
C LYS A 8 -24.48 11.13 -18.60
N LEU A 9 -23.27 11.68 -18.57
CA LEU A 9 -22.52 11.98 -19.79
C LEU A 9 -21.32 11.03 -19.86
N THR A 10 -21.60 9.85 -20.42
CA THR A 10 -20.58 8.89 -20.85
C THR A 10 -19.73 9.55 -21.94
N ILE A 11 -18.46 9.79 -21.63
CA ILE A 11 -17.43 10.18 -22.59
C ILE A 11 -17.20 8.98 -23.50
N THR A 12 -17.81 8.99 -24.68
CA THR A 12 -17.39 8.13 -25.79
C THR A 12 -17.65 8.86 -27.09
N ARG A 13 -16.59 9.45 -27.65
CA ARG A 13 -16.32 9.58 -29.10
C ARG A 13 -15.32 10.70 -29.33
N LEU A 14 -14.12 10.36 -29.79
CA LEU A 14 -13.37 11.20 -30.74
C LEU A 14 -12.21 10.45 -31.42
N ILE A 15 -12.49 9.40 -32.21
CA ILE A 15 -11.61 9.03 -33.33
C ILE A 15 -12.49 8.60 -34.53
N LYS A 16 -12.52 9.41 -35.58
CA LYS A 16 -13.06 9.03 -36.90
C LYS A 16 -11.95 8.43 -37.76
N PRO A 17 -12.09 7.21 -38.32
CA PRO A 17 -11.20 6.73 -39.37
C PRO A 17 -11.62 7.23 -40.76
N ARG A 18 -10.64 7.72 -41.53
CA ARG A 18 -10.78 8.24 -42.90
C ARG A 18 -10.79 7.09 -43.94
N LYS A 19 -11.72 7.20 -44.91
CA LYS A 19 -11.88 6.51 -46.23
C LYS A 19 -11.08 5.23 -46.52
N GLY A 20 -11.82 4.12 -46.69
CA GLY A 20 -11.39 2.88 -47.37
C GLY A 20 -12.52 1.84 -47.49
N SER A 21 -13.71 2.24 -47.96
CA SER A 21 -14.99 1.56 -47.65
C SER A 21 -15.54 0.54 -48.66
N LYS A 22 -14.85 0.20 -49.76
CA LYS A 22 -15.35 -0.81 -50.73
C LYS A 22 -14.61 -2.15 -50.73
N MET A 23 -13.29 -2.19 -50.51
CA MET A 23 -12.52 -3.46 -50.47
C MET A 23 -12.79 -4.29 -49.20
N LYS A 24 -12.92 -3.61 -48.04
CA LYS A 24 -13.18 -4.25 -46.73
C LYS A 24 -14.58 -4.90 -46.62
N ARG A 25 -15.55 -4.50 -47.46
CA ARG A 25 -16.90 -5.08 -47.49
C ARG A 25 -16.97 -6.42 -48.24
N ILE A 26 -16.06 -6.67 -49.17
CA ILE A 26 -16.00 -7.94 -49.93
C ILE A 26 -15.21 -8.99 -49.13
N ILE A 27 -14.12 -8.59 -48.46
CA ILE A 27 -13.34 -9.46 -47.55
C ILE A 27 -14.16 -9.87 -46.32
N LYS A 28 -14.98 -8.98 -45.74
CA LYS A 28 -15.93 -9.33 -44.67
C LYS A 28 -17.01 -10.32 -45.10
N LYS A 29 -17.48 -10.30 -46.36
CA LYS A 29 -18.47 -11.27 -46.86
C LYS A 29 -17.85 -12.66 -47.10
N LEU A 30 -16.57 -12.73 -47.49
CA LEU A 30 -15.85 -14.00 -47.63
C LEU A 30 -15.48 -14.64 -46.28
N LEU A 31 -15.12 -13.85 -45.26
CA LEU A 31 -14.84 -14.35 -43.91
C LEU A 31 -16.10 -14.83 -43.16
N ILE A 32 -17.25 -14.17 -43.34
CA ILE A 32 -18.52 -14.59 -42.73
C ILE A 32 -19.06 -15.89 -43.35
N THR A 33 -18.78 -16.15 -44.64
CA THR A 33 -19.19 -17.39 -45.30
C THR A 33 -18.32 -18.59 -44.87
N ALA A 34 -17.04 -18.36 -44.50
CA ALA A 34 -16.16 -19.37 -43.90
C ALA A 34 -16.46 -19.65 -42.42
N LEU A 35 -17.00 -18.65 -41.68
CA LEU A 35 -17.39 -18.79 -40.27
C LEU A 35 -18.75 -19.52 -40.10
N ILE A 36 -19.63 -19.47 -41.11
CA ILE A 36 -20.94 -20.14 -41.07
C ILE A 36 -20.83 -21.62 -41.50
N LEU A 37 -19.83 -22.01 -42.29
CA LEU A 37 -19.58 -23.43 -42.62
C LEU A 37 -18.84 -24.20 -41.52
N THR A 38 -18.15 -23.52 -40.60
CA THR A 38 -17.50 -24.13 -39.43
C THR A 38 -18.45 -24.32 -38.25
N LEU A 39 -19.54 -23.52 -38.17
CA LEU A 39 -20.54 -23.60 -37.10
C LEU A 39 -21.62 -24.69 -37.31
N ILE A 40 -21.67 -25.32 -38.49
CA ILE A 40 -22.65 -26.38 -38.83
C ILE A 40 -22.09 -27.80 -38.57
N LEU A 41 -20.83 -27.94 -38.14
CA LEU A 41 -20.19 -29.25 -37.93
C LEU A 41 -19.98 -29.68 -36.46
N SER A 42 -20.60 -29.04 -35.46
CA SER A 42 -20.44 -29.44 -34.04
C SER A 42 -21.73 -29.86 -33.32
N THR A 43 -22.78 -30.28 -34.04
CA THR A 43 -23.90 -31.01 -33.42
C THR A 43 -23.66 -32.51 -33.47
N ALA A 44 -22.82 -32.99 -32.56
CA ALA A 44 -22.80 -34.37 -32.09
C ALA A 44 -22.16 -34.41 -30.70
N VAL A 45 -22.88 -33.93 -29.67
CA VAL A 45 -22.52 -34.28 -28.29
C VAL A 45 -22.96 -35.72 -28.08
N THR A 46 -22.02 -36.65 -28.22
CA THR A 46 -22.06 -37.88 -27.45
C THR A 46 -21.49 -37.55 -26.09
N VAL A 47 -22.33 -37.67 -25.06
CA VAL A 47 -21.91 -37.62 -23.66
C VAL A 47 -21.02 -38.84 -23.43
N PHE A 48 -19.71 -38.64 -23.42
CA PHE A 48 -18.82 -39.54 -22.72
C PHE A 48 -18.73 -39.01 -21.29
N ALA A 49 -19.22 -39.81 -20.34
CA ALA A 49 -18.80 -39.69 -18.96
C ALA A 49 -17.29 -39.87 -18.95
N ALA A 50 -16.56 -38.84 -18.50
CA ALA A 50 -15.15 -38.98 -18.23
C ALA A 50 -15.00 -39.78 -16.93
N ASP A 51 -14.36 -40.95 -17.02
CA ASP A 51 -13.76 -41.62 -15.88
C ASP A 51 -12.82 -40.63 -15.18
N THR A 52 -13.08 -40.36 -13.90
CA THR A 52 -12.20 -39.58 -13.03
C THR A 52 -10.96 -40.41 -12.70
N LYS A 53 -9.88 -40.18 -13.45
CA LYS A 53 -8.53 -40.44 -12.94
C LYS A 53 -8.16 -39.29 -12.00
N ASP A 54 -7.88 -39.64 -10.75
CA ASP A 54 -7.64 -38.76 -9.60
C ASP A 54 -6.22 -38.13 -9.61
N ASP A 55 -5.78 -37.67 -10.78
CA ASP A 55 -4.56 -36.89 -10.95
C ASP A 55 -4.87 -35.74 -11.90
N THR A 56 -5.25 -34.60 -11.33
CA THR A 56 -5.47 -33.37 -12.12
C THR A 56 -4.16 -32.77 -12.63
N GLY A 57 -3.00 -33.37 -12.32
CA GLY A 57 -1.68 -32.81 -12.62
C GLY A 57 -1.36 -31.54 -11.84
N ILE A 58 -2.19 -31.19 -10.85
CA ILE A 58 -2.02 -29.97 -10.06
C ILE A 58 -0.95 -30.20 -9.00
N LYS A 59 0.05 -29.34 -8.98
CA LYS A 59 1.16 -29.37 -8.04
C LYS A 59 0.97 -28.29 -6.96
N VAL A 60 1.72 -28.42 -5.88
CA VAL A 60 1.86 -27.37 -4.88
C VAL A 60 3.34 -27.17 -4.64
N GLN A 61 3.78 -25.92 -4.63
CA GLN A 61 5.12 -25.51 -4.26
C GLN A 61 5.05 -24.73 -2.94
N TYR A 62 5.95 -25.03 -2.02
CA TYR A 62 6.17 -24.28 -0.79
C TYR A 62 7.62 -23.80 -0.75
N ASN A 63 7.84 -22.49 -0.72
CA ASN A 63 9.18 -21.88 -0.72
C ASN A 63 10.13 -22.42 -1.81
N GLY A 64 9.62 -22.60 -3.02
CA GLY A 64 10.41 -23.10 -4.16
C GLY A 64 10.47 -24.63 -4.28
N GLU A 65 10.09 -25.38 -3.26
CA GLU A 65 10.13 -26.83 -3.25
C GLU A 65 8.75 -27.45 -3.53
N TYR A 66 8.70 -28.48 -4.37
CA TYR A 66 7.44 -29.17 -4.64
C TYR A 66 7.04 -30.05 -3.45
N VAL A 67 5.80 -29.89 -2.99
CA VAL A 67 5.25 -30.75 -1.95
C VAL A 67 4.94 -32.12 -2.55
N GLU A 68 5.56 -33.16 -1.99
CA GLU A 68 5.28 -34.54 -2.40
C GLU A 68 3.96 -35.04 -1.80
N PHE A 69 3.09 -35.55 -2.68
CA PHE A 69 1.81 -36.15 -2.32
C PHE A 69 1.88 -37.66 -2.55
N THR A 70 1.73 -38.44 -1.48
CA THR A 70 1.92 -39.91 -1.54
C THR A 70 0.62 -40.70 -1.51
N ASP A 71 -0.40 -40.20 -0.81
CA ASP A 71 -1.67 -40.89 -0.55
C ASP A 71 -2.90 -40.10 -1.02
N ALA A 72 -2.76 -38.79 -1.24
CA ALA A 72 -3.82 -37.90 -1.69
C ALA A 72 -3.26 -36.75 -2.51
N HIS A 73 -3.81 -36.50 -3.70
CA HIS A 73 -3.36 -35.44 -4.60
C HIS A 73 -4.28 -34.21 -4.55
N PRO A 74 -3.78 -33.01 -4.89
CA PRO A 74 -4.62 -31.83 -5.08
C PRO A 74 -5.71 -32.05 -6.13
N LYS A 75 -6.85 -31.37 -5.97
CA LYS A 75 -8.03 -31.49 -6.84
C LYS A 75 -8.54 -30.12 -7.25
N LEU A 76 -8.97 -29.97 -8.51
CA LEU A 76 -9.67 -28.76 -8.96
C LEU A 76 -11.17 -28.89 -8.73
N ILE A 77 -11.74 -28.12 -7.81
CA ILE A 77 -13.17 -28.15 -7.51
C ILE A 77 -13.72 -26.74 -7.58
N ASN A 78 -14.71 -26.51 -8.46
CA ASN A 78 -15.34 -25.20 -8.66
C ASN A 78 -14.34 -24.05 -8.95
N GLY A 79 -13.26 -24.35 -9.67
CA GLY A 79 -12.21 -23.36 -9.97
C GLY A 79 -11.35 -22.98 -8.76
N ARG A 80 -11.30 -23.84 -7.74
CA ARG A 80 -10.40 -23.72 -6.59
C ARG A 80 -9.51 -24.96 -6.50
N THR A 81 -8.23 -24.74 -6.22
CA THR A 81 -7.29 -25.81 -5.91
C THR A 81 -7.54 -26.27 -4.48
N MET A 82 -8.06 -27.48 -4.35
CA MET A 82 -8.31 -28.15 -3.08
C MET A 82 -7.13 -29.05 -2.76
N VAL A 83 -6.57 -28.93 -1.56
CA VAL A 83 -5.38 -29.70 -1.13
C VAL A 83 -5.68 -30.56 0.09
N PRO A 84 -5.02 -31.72 0.26
CA PRO A 84 -5.07 -32.48 1.50
C PRO A 84 -4.57 -31.62 2.66
N PHE A 85 -5.46 -31.28 3.60
CA PHE A 85 -5.23 -30.26 4.61
C PHE A 85 -4.00 -30.56 5.47
N ARG A 86 -3.98 -31.72 6.13
CA ARG A 86 -2.88 -32.08 7.03
C ARG A 86 -1.52 -32.02 6.34
N GLN A 87 -1.42 -32.58 5.13
CA GLN A 87 -0.15 -32.66 4.40
C GLN A 87 0.46 -31.27 4.17
N ILE A 88 -0.33 -30.32 3.66
CA ILE A 88 0.14 -28.97 3.38
C ILE A 88 0.49 -28.22 4.68
N PHE A 89 -0.38 -28.31 5.68
CA PHE A 89 -0.26 -27.51 6.89
C PHE A 89 0.87 -28.01 7.80
N GLU A 90 1.10 -29.33 7.87
CA GLU A 90 2.27 -29.88 8.57
C GLU A 90 3.58 -29.58 7.80
N THR A 91 3.57 -29.54 6.46
CA THR A 91 4.73 -29.07 5.68
C THR A 91 5.08 -27.61 6.01
N MET A 92 4.08 -26.78 6.29
CA MET A 92 4.24 -25.40 6.77
C MET A 92 4.57 -25.28 8.26
N GLY A 93 4.73 -26.40 8.97
CA GLY A 93 5.07 -26.41 10.40
C GLY A 93 3.88 -26.26 11.36
N ALA A 94 2.63 -26.27 10.87
CA ALA A 94 1.45 -26.22 11.72
C ALA A 94 1.14 -27.58 12.36
N GLU A 95 0.67 -27.57 13.61
CA GLU A 95 0.13 -28.75 14.29
C GLU A 95 -1.36 -28.91 13.96
N VAL A 96 -1.76 -30.09 13.44
CA VAL A 96 -3.13 -30.33 12.98
C VAL A 96 -3.88 -31.33 13.87
N HIS A 97 -4.99 -30.87 14.45
CA HIS A 97 -5.90 -31.65 15.29
C HIS A 97 -7.26 -31.89 14.65
N TYR A 98 -7.83 -33.06 14.92
CA TYR A 98 -9.17 -33.46 14.50
C TYR A 98 -9.99 -33.83 15.74
N ASP A 99 -11.15 -33.22 15.90
CA ASP A 99 -12.09 -33.52 16.99
C ASP A 99 -13.54 -33.39 16.50
N ASP A 100 -14.30 -34.49 16.49
CA ASP A 100 -15.73 -34.55 16.12
C ASP A 100 -16.13 -33.76 14.85
N GLY A 101 -15.34 -33.88 13.78
CA GLY A 101 -15.60 -33.17 12.50
C GLY A 101 -15.15 -31.70 12.48
N LYS A 102 -14.68 -31.18 13.61
CA LYS A 102 -13.88 -29.96 13.69
C LYS A 102 -12.41 -30.27 13.40
N VAL A 103 -11.79 -29.41 12.62
CA VAL A 103 -10.37 -29.45 12.29
C VAL A 103 -9.73 -28.16 12.78
N THR A 104 -8.58 -28.29 13.44
CA THR A 104 -7.82 -27.15 13.97
C THR A 104 -6.38 -27.26 13.51
N ALA A 105 -5.80 -26.18 13.00
CA ALA A 105 -4.37 -26.05 12.73
C ALA A 105 -3.80 -24.89 13.54
N ILE A 106 -2.67 -25.13 14.19
CA ILE A 106 -1.99 -24.15 15.03
C ILE A 106 -0.58 -23.95 14.49
N LYS A 107 -0.22 -22.72 14.14
CA LYS A 107 1.16 -22.32 13.83
C LYS A 107 1.44 -21.03 14.59
N ASP A 108 2.54 -21.04 15.36
CA ASP A 108 2.94 -19.90 16.19
C ASP A 108 1.81 -19.40 17.11
N ASN A 109 1.33 -18.17 16.93
CA ASN A 109 0.22 -17.55 17.66
C ASN A 109 -1.12 -17.60 16.90
N ILE A 110 -1.16 -18.23 15.72
CA ILE A 110 -2.34 -18.33 14.86
C ILE A 110 -3.00 -19.71 15.01
N GLU A 111 -4.26 -19.72 15.41
CA GLU A 111 -5.14 -20.90 15.39
C GLU A 111 -6.21 -20.74 14.32
N ILE A 112 -6.22 -21.63 13.34
CA ILE A 112 -7.29 -21.76 12.36
C ILE A 112 -8.16 -22.96 12.73
N SER A 113 -9.48 -22.75 12.84
CA SER A 113 -10.41 -23.85 13.04
C SER A 113 -11.67 -23.77 12.16
N PHE A 114 -12.11 -24.93 11.69
CA PHE A 114 -13.30 -25.04 10.83
C PHE A 114 -14.00 -26.40 11.03
N VAL A 115 -15.26 -26.48 10.61
CA VAL A 115 -16.03 -27.72 10.61
C VAL A 115 -16.13 -28.23 9.17
N ILE A 116 -15.86 -29.52 8.97
CA ILE A 116 -15.93 -30.13 7.63
C ILE A 116 -17.35 -30.02 7.08
N GLY A 117 -17.48 -29.50 5.85
CA GLY A 117 -18.76 -29.27 5.18
C GLY A 117 -19.33 -27.85 5.36
N GLU A 118 -18.81 -27.08 6.32
CA GLU A 118 -19.22 -25.70 6.56
C GLU A 118 -18.27 -24.71 5.89
N LYS A 119 -18.78 -23.55 5.50
CA LYS A 119 -17.97 -22.48 4.87
C LYS A 119 -17.34 -21.53 5.89
N GLU A 120 -17.80 -21.56 7.12
CA GLU A 120 -17.30 -20.68 8.17
C GLU A 120 -16.02 -21.24 8.78
N LEU A 121 -15.08 -20.35 9.04
CA LEU A 121 -13.81 -20.63 9.66
C LEU A 121 -13.51 -19.56 10.70
N THR A 122 -12.93 -19.98 11.81
CA THR A 122 -12.50 -19.14 12.92
C THR A 122 -10.98 -19.02 12.88
N ILE A 123 -10.47 -17.79 12.92
CA ILE A 123 -9.04 -17.48 13.07
C ILE A 123 -8.88 -16.81 14.42
N THR A 124 -8.00 -17.33 15.25
CA THR A 124 -7.57 -16.67 16.49
C THR A 124 -6.11 -16.32 16.36
N GLU A 125 -5.78 -15.05 16.54
CA GLU A 125 -4.43 -14.49 16.42
C GLU A 125 -4.22 -13.57 17.63
N ASP A 126 -3.16 -13.81 18.41
CA ASP A 126 -2.86 -13.08 19.66
C ASP A 126 -4.03 -12.99 20.66
N GLY A 127 -4.92 -13.97 20.62
CA GLY A 127 -6.10 -14.04 21.50
C GLY A 127 -7.33 -13.28 20.97
N GLU A 128 -7.22 -12.59 19.84
CA GLU A 128 -8.35 -12.01 19.13
C GLU A 128 -8.94 -13.00 18.11
N THR A 129 -10.25 -13.17 18.13
CA THR A 129 -10.95 -14.14 17.28
C THR A 129 -11.78 -13.44 16.22
N LYS A 130 -11.52 -13.76 14.95
CA LYS A 130 -12.31 -13.34 13.79
C LYS A 130 -12.90 -14.55 13.05
N THR A 131 -14.06 -14.36 12.44
CA THR A 131 -14.70 -15.35 11.57
C THR A 131 -14.58 -14.93 10.12
N SER A 132 -14.21 -15.86 9.23
CA SER A 132 -14.15 -15.65 7.79
C SER A 132 -14.96 -16.73 7.05
N THR A 133 -15.43 -16.41 5.85
CA THR A 133 -16.26 -17.32 5.04
C THR A 133 -15.53 -17.74 3.77
N MET A 134 -15.36 -19.06 3.60
CA MET A 134 -14.79 -19.67 2.41
C MET A 134 -15.76 -19.67 1.23
N ASP A 135 -15.25 -19.48 0.03
CA ASP A 135 -16.03 -19.65 -1.21
C ASP A 135 -16.48 -21.09 -1.43
N VAL A 136 -15.62 -22.05 -1.07
CA VAL A 136 -15.83 -23.50 -1.21
C VAL A 136 -15.59 -24.16 0.14
N ALA A 137 -16.58 -24.89 0.64
CA ALA A 137 -16.48 -25.57 1.93
C ALA A 137 -15.41 -26.67 1.89
N PRO A 138 -14.66 -26.89 2.99
CA PRO A 138 -13.85 -28.07 3.18
C PRO A 138 -14.71 -29.33 3.09
N PHE A 139 -14.15 -30.43 2.59
CA PHE A 139 -14.87 -31.70 2.53
C PHE A 139 -13.97 -32.87 2.89
N LEU A 140 -14.57 -33.95 3.38
CA LEU A 140 -13.92 -35.23 3.58
C LEU A 140 -14.06 -36.08 2.32
N ASP A 141 -12.94 -36.43 1.69
CA ASP A 141 -12.94 -37.50 0.70
C ASP A 141 -13.01 -38.85 1.44
N THR A 142 -14.20 -39.45 1.44
CA THR A 142 -14.48 -40.70 2.17
C THR A 142 -13.80 -41.92 1.56
N GLN A 143 -13.25 -41.84 0.34
CA GLN A 143 -12.59 -42.98 -0.30
C GLN A 143 -11.15 -43.15 0.19
N ILE A 144 -10.47 -42.03 0.44
CA ILE A 144 -9.08 -41.99 0.90
C ILE A 144 -8.93 -41.46 2.34
N ASP A 145 -10.06 -41.09 2.97
CA ASP A 145 -10.14 -40.58 4.35
C ASP A 145 -9.26 -39.33 4.57
N ARG A 146 -9.41 -38.35 3.67
CA ARG A 146 -8.63 -37.10 3.71
C ARG A 146 -9.51 -35.88 3.62
N THR A 147 -9.23 -34.90 4.47
CA THR A 147 -9.90 -33.60 4.44
C THR A 147 -9.23 -32.69 3.43
N TYR A 148 -10.04 -32.09 2.57
CA TYR A 148 -9.62 -31.17 1.52
C TYR A 148 -10.09 -29.76 1.82
N VAL A 149 -9.21 -28.79 1.60
CA VAL A 149 -9.49 -27.36 1.81
C VAL A 149 -9.04 -26.52 0.61
N PRO A 150 -9.61 -25.33 0.38
CA PRO A 150 -9.07 -24.39 -0.59
C PRO A 150 -7.69 -23.88 -0.13
N VAL A 151 -6.64 -24.17 -0.89
CA VAL A 151 -5.25 -23.91 -0.45
C VAL A 151 -4.98 -22.43 -0.18
N ARG A 152 -5.40 -21.56 -1.11
CA ARG A 152 -5.20 -20.10 -1.02
C ARG A 152 -5.81 -19.55 0.26
N PHE A 153 -7.09 -19.80 0.45
CA PHE A 153 -7.83 -19.28 1.58
C PHE A 153 -7.18 -19.69 2.91
N MET A 154 -6.76 -20.95 3.04
CA MET A 154 -6.19 -21.40 4.31
C MET A 154 -4.76 -20.90 4.53
N ALA A 155 -3.92 -20.84 3.49
CA ALA A 155 -2.53 -20.40 3.62
C ALA A 155 -2.42 -18.88 3.81
N GLU A 156 -3.25 -18.07 3.15
CA GLU A 156 -3.30 -16.62 3.37
C GLU A 156 -3.68 -16.27 4.82
N ASN A 157 -4.57 -17.06 5.44
CA ASN A 157 -4.91 -16.88 6.86
C ASN A 157 -3.80 -17.33 7.83
N LEU A 158 -2.72 -17.95 7.34
CA LEU A 158 -1.49 -18.22 8.11
C LEU A 158 -0.38 -17.19 7.81
N GLY A 159 -0.67 -16.13 7.05
CA GLY A 159 0.30 -15.09 6.68
C GLY A 159 1.10 -15.41 5.41
N TYR A 160 0.72 -16.41 4.63
CA TYR A 160 1.42 -16.77 3.38
C TYR A 160 0.84 -16.11 2.14
N ILE A 161 1.70 -15.79 1.18
CA ILE A 161 1.27 -15.37 -0.16
C ILE A 161 1.01 -16.60 -1.02
N VAL A 162 -0.09 -16.60 -1.79
CA VAL A 162 -0.45 -17.71 -2.68
C VAL A 162 -0.67 -17.29 -4.13
N GLY A 163 0.35 -17.59 -4.96
CA GLY A 163 0.35 -17.45 -6.40
C GLY A 163 -0.17 -18.68 -7.16
N TRP A 164 -0.26 -18.55 -8.48
CA TRP A 164 -0.58 -19.66 -9.38
C TRP A 164 0.31 -19.65 -10.61
N ASP A 165 1.10 -20.70 -10.77
CA ASP A 165 1.89 -20.95 -11.96
C ASP A 165 1.04 -21.66 -13.01
N ASN A 166 0.71 -20.94 -14.10
CA ASN A 166 -0.06 -21.49 -15.20
C ASN A 166 0.72 -22.49 -16.06
N GLU A 167 2.05 -22.34 -16.17
CA GLU A 167 2.89 -23.22 -16.97
C GLU A 167 3.04 -24.59 -16.30
N GLU A 168 3.28 -24.58 -14.99
CA GLU A 168 3.47 -25.81 -14.19
C GLU A 168 2.17 -26.35 -13.58
N SER A 169 1.05 -25.62 -13.70
CA SER A 169 -0.22 -25.92 -13.03
C SER A 169 -0.02 -26.12 -11.52
N ALA A 170 0.68 -25.17 -10.90
CA ALA A 170 1.11 -25.27 -9.51
C ALA A 170 0.57 -24.10 -8.67
N ALA A 171 0.00 -24.43 -7.50
CA ALA A 171 -0.22 -23.42 -6.46
C ALA A 171 1.11 -23.11 -5.78
N ILE A 172 1.51 -21.85 -5.75
CA ILE A 172 2.80 -21.40 -5.20
C ILE A 172 2.52 -20.75 -3.86
N ILE A 173 3.09 -21.29 -2.78
CA ILE A 173 2.90 -20.78 -1.42
C ILE A 173 4.25 -20.29 -0.90
N ILE A 174 4.25 -19.06 -0.38
CA ILE A 174 5.47 -18.35 -0.04
C ILE A 174 5.37 -17.82 1.39
N ASP A 175 6.34 -18.22 2.20
CA ASP A 175 6.63 -17.65 3.52
C ASP A 175 7.57 -16.46 3.35
N LEU A 176 7.03 -15.25 3.39
CA LEU A 176 7.84 -14.04 3.28
C LEU A 176 8.75 -13.85 4.50
N SER A 177 8.33 -14.29 5.68
CA SER A 177 9.13 -14.17 6.90
C SER A 177 10.39 -15.04 6.83
N GLU A 178 10.27 -16.24 6.27
CA GLU A 178 11.43 -17.08 5.98
C GLU A 178 12.30 -16.45 4.90
N LEU A 179 11.70 -15.97 3.80
CA LEU A 179 12.43 -15.38 2.68
C LEU A 179 13.21 -14.11 3.06
N PHE A 180 12.65 -13.27 3.92
CA PHE A 180 13.23 -12.02 4.38
C PHE A 180 13.95 -12.14 5.73
N SER A 181 14.17 -13.36 6.23
CA SER A 181 14.83 -13.59 7.53
C SER A 181 16.24 -13.02 7.66
N THR A 182 16.94 -12.78 6.54
CA THR A 182 18.28 -12.16 6.51
C THR A 182 18.27 -10.71 6.06
N VAL A 183 17.11 -10.10 5.83
CA VAL A 183 17.02 -8.76 5.26
C VAL A 183 17.68 -7.70 6.15
N ASP A 184 17.50 -7.78 7.46
CA ASP A 184 18.10 -6.80 8.37
C ASP A 184 19.64 -6.89 8.38
N GLU A 185 20.20 -8.05 8.08
CA GLU A 185 21.65 -8.25 7.91
C GLU A 185 22.12 -7.77 6.53
N ASP A 186 21.34 -8.04 5.48
CA ASP A 186 21.67 -7.70 4.10
C ASP A 186 21.58 -6.19 3.81
N PHE A 187 20.83 -5.43 4.62
CA PHE A 187 20.58 -4.00 4.45
C PHE A 187 20.82 -3.18 5.72
N SER A 188 21.72 -3.65 6.61
CA SER A 188 21.99 -3.01 7.90
C SER A 188 22.48 -1.56 7.78
N ILE A 189 23.12 -1.19 6.67
CA ILE A 189 23.57 0.18 6.40
C ILE A 189 22.38 1.09 6.10
N LEU A 190 21.44 0.66 5.26
CA LEU A 190 20.21 1.42 4.97
C LEU A 190 19.35 1.57 6.22
N MET A 191 19.31 0.53 7.06
CA MET A 191 18.58 0.56 8.32
C MET A 191 19.04 1.70 9.25
N LYS A 192 20.26 2.23 9.09
CA LYS A 192 20.74 3.41 9.84
C LYS A 192 19.94 4.69 9.58
N LEU A 193 19.22 4.76 8.45
CA LEU A 193 18.31 5.87 8.15
C LEU A 193 17.01 5.80 8.97
N MET A 194 16.57 4.59 9.31
CA MET A 194 15.30 4.35 10.03
C MET A 194 15.53 4.14 11.53
N THR A 195 16.71 3.69 11.93
CA THR A 195 17.09 3.51 13.34
C THR A 195 17.61 4.82 13.91
N SER A 196 16.68 5.60 14.47
CA SER A 196 17.03 6.80 15.23
C SER A 196 17.42 6.41 16.66
N ASN A 197 18.58 6.87 17.15
CA ASN A 197 18.92 6.83 18.58
C ASN A 197 18.20 7.94 19.38
N ILE A 198 17.07 8.42 18.89
CA ILE A 198 16.21 9.35 19.61
C ILE A 198 15.52 8.56 20.71
N ASP A 199 15.55 9.08 21.93
CA ASP A 199 14.78 8.52 23.03
C ASP A 199 13.31 8.92 22.87
N ILE A 200 12.54 8.13 22.12
CA ILE A 200 11.12 8.40 21.81
C ILE A 200 10.24 8.51 23.07
N THR A 201 10.74 8.09 24.25
CA THR A 201 10.03 8.22 25.51
C THR A 201 10.04 9.67 26.04
N LYS A 202 10.98 10.50 25.57
CA LYS A 202 11.03 11.92 25.88
C LYS A 202 10.16 12.73 24.91
N PRO A 203 9.64 13.88 25.34
CA PRO A 203 8.96 14.78 24.43
C PRO A 203 9.94 15.65 23.64
N TYR A 204 9.53 15.98 22.42
CA TYR A 204 10.28 16.84 21.51
C TYR A 204 9.36 17.94 20.97
N GLU A 205 9.82 19.20 21.06
CA GLU A 205 9.26 20.29 20.27
C GLU A 205 9.63 20.07 18.81
N THR A 206 8.64 20.11 17.92
CA THR A 206 8.79 19.98 16.48
C THR A 206 8.57 21.34 15.84
N SER A 207 9.43 21.73 14.92
CA SER A 207 9.24 22.90 14.07
C SER A 207 9.63 22.59 12.63
N GLY A 208 8.98 23.23 11.68
CA GLY A 208 9.33 23.06 10.28
C GLY A 208 8.61 24.01 9.36
N SER A 209 9.05 24.04 8.10
CA SER A 209 8.42 24.75 7.01
C SER A 209 8.25 23.82 5.81
N PHE A 210 7.20 24.04 5.04
CA PHE A 210 7.01 23.35 3.78
C PHE A 210 6.52 24.30 2.69
N ASP A 211 6.96 24.05 1.47
CA ASP A 211 6.47 24.72 0.27
C ASP A 211 6.07 23.64 -0.74
N VAL A 212 4.86 23.75 -1.27
CA VAL A 212 4.33 22.87 -2.31
C VAL A 212 4.00 23.74 -3.51
N ALA A 213 4.55 23.43 -4.68
CA ALA A 213 4.08 23.95 -5.95
C ALA A 213 3.49 22.82 -6.77
N TYR A 214 2.27 23.00 -7.26
CA TYR A 214 1.55 21.99 -8.03
C TYR A 214 1.01 22.62 -9.31
N THR A 215 1.28 22.03 -10.46
CA THR A 215 0.78 22.50 -11.77
C THR A 215 0.06 21.39 -12.50
N ILE A 216 -1.16 21.65 -12.95
CA ILE A 216 -1.97 20.73 -13.77
C ILE A 216 -1.96 21.25 -15.21
N TYR A 217 -1.50 20.44 -16.16
CA TYR A 217 -1.35 20.84 -17.56
C TYR A 217 -2.52 20.44 -18.45
N ALA A 218 -3.24 19.37 -18.13
CA ALA A 218 -4.37 18.92 -18.95
C ALA A 218 -5.44 18.19 -18.13
N LEU A 219 -6.64 18.75 -18.11
CA LEU A 219 -7.88 18.04 -17.78
C LEU A 219 -8.86 18.16 -18.96
N PRO A 220 -9.77 17.20 -19.19
CA PRO A 220 -10.76 17.26 -20.28
C PRO A 220 -11.68 18.50 -20.27
N PHE A 221 -11.60 19.33 -19.23
CA PHE A 221 -12.48 20.45 -18.94
C PHE A 221 -11.72 21.75 -18.61
N ILE A 222 -10.39 21.76 -18.62
CA ILE A 222 -9.57 22.95 -18.35
C ILE A 222 -8.64 23.18 -19.54
N ASP A 223 -8.81 24.32 -20.23
CA ASP A 223 -8.08 24.66 -21.45
C ASP A 223 -6.71 25.33 -21.16
N GLU A 224 -6.46 25.78 -19.93
CA GLU A 224 -5.24 26.45 -19.47
C GLU A 224 -4.62 25.72 -18.27
N ALA A 225 -3.29 25.74 -18.16
CA ALA A 225 -2.62 25.15 -17.01
C ALA A 225 -2.98 25.89 -15.73
N MET A 226 -3.20 25.15 -14.64
CA MET A 226 -3.54 25.70 -13.34
C MET A 226 -2.43 25.39 -12.35
N SER A 227 -1.89 26.41 -11.70
CA SER A 227 -0.82 26.26 -10.72
C SER A 227 -1.29 26.70 -9.34
N PHE A 228 -0.93 25.93 -8.33
CA PHE A 228 -1.19 26.21 -6.91
C PHE A 228 0.13 26.24 -6.17
N LYS A 229 0.25 27.15 -5.21
CA LYS A 229 1.34 27.15 -4.25
C LYS A 229 0.79 27.11 -2.84
N ILE A 230 1.35 26.24 -2.01
CA ILE A 230 1.03 26.16 -0.59
C ILE A 230 2.32 26.39 0.16
N ASN A 231 2.36 27.39 1.02
CA ASN A 231 3.50 27.64 1.90
C ASN A 231 3.01 27.54 3.32
N GLY A 232 3.72 26.83 4.18
CA GLY A 232 3.30 26.67 5.56
C GLY A 232 4.43 26.35 6.53
N ALA A 233 4.07 26.41 7.79
CA ALA A 233 4.92 26.08 8.91
C ALA A 233 4.18 25.12 9.85
N ILE A 234 4.92 24.18 10.39
CA ILE A 234 4.44 23.25 11.43
C ILE A 234 5.17 23.55 12.72
N GLN A 235 4.44 23.56 13.83
CA GLN A 235 4.99 23.69 15.17
C GLN A 235 4.20 22.83 16.14
N GLY A 236 4.85 22.28 17.16
CA GLY A 236 4.13 21.56 18.19
C GLY A 236 5.03 20.69 19.05
N VAL A 237 4.43 19.72 19.71
CA VAL A 237 5.11 18.77 20.58
C VAL A 237 4.69 17.37 20.20
N GLN A 238 5.65 16.46 20.17
CA GLN A 238 5.42 15.02 19.98
C GLN A 238 6.11 14.23 21.08
N GLN A 239 5.53 13.08 21.43
CA GLN A 239 6.12 12.11 22.34
C GLN A 239 5.62 10.73 21.97
N LYS A 240 6.54 9.77 21.80
CA LYS A 240 6.23 8.45 21.24
C LYS A 240 5.43 8.58 19.94
N ASN A 241 4.20 8.05 19.92
CA ASN A 241 3.25 8.05 18.82
C ASN A 241 2.18 9.16 18.94
N SER A 242 2.25 10.02 19.96
CA SER A 242 1.26 11.08 20.20
C SER A 242 1.82 12.45 19.84
N ALA A 243 0.95 13.36 19.37
CA ALA A 243 1.35 14.68 18.92
C ALA A 243 0.27 15.76 19.18
N ASP A 244 0.72 16.98 19.44
CA ASP A 244 -0.08 18.20 19.53
C ASP A 244 0.57 19.25 18.63
N LEU A 245 -0.01 19.45 17.45
CA LEU A 245 0.60 20.17 16.33
C LEU A 245 -0.31 21.31 15.88
N THR A 246 0.33 22.38 15.44
CA THR A 246 -0.27 23.50 14.72
C THR A 246 0.38 23.56 13.35
N ILE A 247 -0.44 23.71 12.33
CA ILE A 247 -0.02 23.98 10.97
C ILE A 247 -0.60 25.34 10.57
N ASP A 248 0.27 26.30 10.29
CA ASP A 248 -0.11 27.59 9.72
C ASP A 248 0.29 27.57 8.24
N LEU A 249 -0.66 27.81 7.33
CA LEU A 249 -0.41 27.75 5.89
C LEU A 249 -1.14 28.83 5.10
N SER A 250 -0.63 29.07 3.90
CA SER A 250 -1.20 29.96 2.89
C SER A 250 -1.32 29.21 1.56
N ILE A 251 -2.38 29.49 0.80
CA ILE A 251 -2.69 28.89 -0.49
C ILE A 251 -2.80 30.02 -1.52
N ASP A 252 -1.86 30.05 -2.47
CA ASP A 252 -1.97 30.82 -3.69
C ASP A 252 -2.50 29.89 -4.79
N ALA A 253 -3.79 30.01 -5.09
CA ALA A 253 -4.47 29.15 -6.07
C ALA A 253 -4.20 29.56 -7.54
N GLY A 254 -3.27 30.48 -7.80
CA GLY A 254 -2.95 30.93 -9.15
C GLY A 254 -4.18 31.47 -9.90
N LEU A 255 -5.10 32.11 -9.17
CA LEU A 255 -6.34 32.64 -9.72
C LEU A 255 -6.02 33.63 -10.85
N PRO A 256 -6.80 33.64 -11.95
CA PRO A 256 -6.65 34.66 -12.99
C PRO A 256 -6.83 36.05 -12.39
N GLU A 257 -6.34 37.10 -13.07
CA GLU A 257 -6.58 38.49 -12.64
C GLU A 257 -8.10 38.73 -12.46
N LEU A 258 -8.53 38.74 -11.21
CA LEU A 258 -9.90 39.03 -10.84
C LEU A 258 -10.17 40.53 -11.04
N SER A 259 -11.36 40.85 -11.55
CA SER A 259 -11.83 42.24 -11.55
C SER A 259 -12.00 42.76 -10.12
N GLU A 260 -12.00 44.07 -9.94
CA GLU A 260 -12.18 44.67 -8.60
C GLU A 260 -13.53 44.32 -7.96
N GLU A 261 -14.56 44.04 -8.77
CA GLU A 261 -15.86 43.53 -8.30
C GLU A 261 -15.76 42.08 -7.80
N GLU A 262 -15.09 41.20 -8.55
CA GLU A 262 -14.86 39.80 -8.16
C GLU A 262 -13.95 39.70 -6.92
N LYS A 263 -12.93 40.54 -6.81
CA LYS A 263 -12.10 40.64 -5.60
C LYS A 263 -12.92 41.05 -4.39
N GLN A 264 -13.85 42.00 -4.52
CA GLN A 264 -14.74 42.38 -3.42
C GLN A 264 -15.71 41.26 -3.02
N GLU A 265 -16.20 40.48 -3.98
CA GLU A 265 -17.04 39.32 -3.69
C GLU A 265 -16.26 38.18 -3.01
N MET A 266 -14.95 38.09 -3.26
CA MET A 266 -14.07 37.03 -2.76
C MET A 266 -13.15 37.45 -1.61
N GLU A 267 -13.16 38.73 -1.18
CA GLU A 267 -12.20 39.30 -0.22
C GLU A 267 -12.07 38.44 1.05
N GLY A 268 -13.19 38.06 1.67
CA GLY A 268 -13.19 37.19 2.86
C GLY A 268 -12.79 35.72 2.62
N ILE A 269 -12.84 35.24 1.38
CA ILE A 269 -12.36 33.89 1.00
C ILE A 269 -10.85 33.94 0.72
N LEU A 270 -10.37 35.01 0.09
CA LEU A 270 -8.95 35.22 -0.20
C LEU A 270 -8.16 35.42 1.09
N ASP A 271 -8.68 36.22 2.03
CA ASP A 271 -8.06 36.41 3.37
C ASP A 271 -7.88 35.09 4.12
N LEU A 272 -8.84 34.15 3.96
CA LEU A 272 -8.75 32.82 4.56
C LEU A 272 -7.67 31.98 3.90
N PHE A 273 -7.51 32.04 2.58
CA PHE A 273 -6.43 31.34 1.90
C PHE A 273 -5.05 31.90 2.26
N GLU A 274 -4.93 33.14 2.73
CA GLU A 274 -3.65 33.68 3.21
C GLU A 274 -3.29 33.22 4.63
N ASN A 275 -4.27 32.90 5.48
CA ASN A 275 -4.05 32.65 6.90
C ASN A 275 -4.85 31.44 7.41
N ILE A 276 -4.50 30.24 6.94
CA ILE A 276 -5.12 29.00 7.40
C ILE A 276 -4.35 28.46 8.59
N ARG A 277 -5.03 28.33 9.73
CA ARG A 277 -4.52 27.59 10.89
C ARG A 277 -5.25 26.26 11.03
N ILE A 278 -4.51 25.19 11.22
CA ILE A 278 -5.01 23.85 11.53
C ILE A 278 -4.37 23.42 12.84
N GLU A 279 -5.21 23.10 13.83
CA GLU A 279 -4.78 22.52 15.08
C GLU A 279 -5.08 21.03 15.05
N THR A 280 -4.10 20.20 15.39
CA THR A 280 -4.18 18.74 15.33
C THR A 280 -3.71 18.13 16.64
N LYS A 281 -4.50 17.19 17.17
CA LYS A 281 -4.14 16.37 18.33
C LYS A 281 -4.26 14.91 17.94
N LEU A 282 -3.17 14.15 18.09
CA LEU A 282 -3.08 12.74 17.76
C LEU A 282 -2.76 11.96 19.03
N ASP A 283 -3.65 11.03 19.37
CA ASP A 283 -3.37 9.95 20.32
C ASP A 283 -2.92 8.72 19.53
N GLY A 284 -1.64 8.41 19.58
CA GLY A 284 -1.09 7.29 18.84
C GLY A 284 -1.44 5.92 19.42
N GLU A 285 -1.87 5.82 20.69
CA GLU A 285 -2.27 4.54 21.29
C GLU A 285 -3.66 4.11 20.78
N SER A 286 -4.60 5.06 20.74
CA SER A 286 -5.96 4.80 20.23
C SER A 286 -6.09 4.99 18.71
N GLY A 287 -5.18 5.76 18.10
CA GLY A 287 -5.28 6.20 16.70
C GLY A 287 -6.24 7.37 16.51
N ASP A 288 -6.79 7.94 17.59
CA ASP A 288 -7.71 9.06 17.50
C ASP A 288 -6.97 10.36 17.13
N MET A 289 -7.39 10.97 16.02
CA MET A 289 -6.94 12.28 15.58
C MET A 289 -8.08 13.28 15.64
N TYR A 290 -7.82 14.43 16.25
CA TYR A 290 -8.72 15.57 16.34
C TYR A 290 -8.13 16.74 15.55
N MET A 291 -8.93 17.35 14.67
CA MET A 291 -8.52 18.50 13.87
C MET A 291 -9.49 19.66 14.00
N ASN A 292 -8.99 20.88 14.11
CA ASN A 292 -9.80 22.10 14.07
C ASN A 292 -9.17 23.14 13.15
N SER A 293 -10.03 23.82 12.38
CA SER A 293 -9.63 24.92 11.51
C SER A 293 -10.85 25.77 11.16
N GLU A 294 -10.65 27.07 11.02
CA GLU A 294 -11.67 27.98 10.49
C GLU A 294 -12.08 27.60 9.04
N LEU A 295 -11.18 26.95 8.29
CA LEU A 295 -11.45 26.43 6.96
C LEU A 295 -12.59 25.39 6.98
N PHE A 296 -12.65 24.54 8.01
CA PHE A 296 -13.72 23.55 8.12
C PHE A 296 -15.07 24.19 8.35
N SER A 297 -15.14 25.26 9.15
CA SER A 297 -16.36 26.04 9.34
C SER A 297 -16.89 26.57 8.01
N LEU A 298 -16.02 27.12 7.17
CA LEU A 298 -16.40 27.61 5.84
C LEU A 298 -16.86 26.47 4.91
N MET A 299 -16.05 25.43 4.79
CA MET A 299 -16.23 24.37 3.78
C MET A 299 -17.37 23.41 4.13
N LEU A 300 -17.56 23.13 5.43
CA LEU A 300 -18.51 22.13 5.92
C LEU A 300 -19.72 22.76 6.61
N GLY A 301 -19.71 24.08 6.85
CA GLY A 301 -20.78 24.78 7.54
C GLY A 301 -20.92 24.39 9.02
N ILE A 302 -19.82 23.97 9.65
CA ILE A 302 -19.78 23.58 11.07
C ILE A 302 -19.35 24.76 11.95
N ASP A 303 -19.68 24.71 13.24
CA ASP A 303 -19.22 25.72 14.19
C ASP A 303 -17.69 25.69 14.32
N ASN A 304 -17.04 26.84 14.41
CA ASN A 304 -15.58 26.97 14.50
C ASN A 304 -14.98 26.35 15.77
N LYS A 305 -15.78 26.06 16.80
CA LYS A 305 -15.36 25.28 17.97
C LYS A 305 -15.47 23.77 17.77
N THR A 306 -15.93 23.35 16.59
CA THR A 306 -16.09 21.92 16.26
C THR A 306 -14.75 21.33 15.85
N TRP A 307 -14.31 20.34 16.60
CA TRP A 307 -13.19 19.47 16.27
C TRP A 307 -13.70 18.27 15.48
N ILE A 308 -13.08 18.02 14.33
CA ILE A 308 -13.33 16.83 13.53
C ILE A 308 -12.50 15.69 14.11
N LYS A 309 -13.14 14.60 14.49
CA LYS A 309 -12.48 13.37 14.95
C LYS A 309 -12.42 12.35 13.82
N MET A 310 -11.29 11.66 13.70
CA MET A 310 -11.13 10.47 12.86
C MET A 310 -10.19 9.48 13.54
N ASN A 311 -10.32 8.20 13.21
CA ASN A 311 -9.35 7.19 13.63
C ASN A 311 -8.40 6.87 12.47
N ILE A 312 -7.09 7.01 12.68
CA ILE A 312 -6.10 6.76 11.63
C ILE A 312 -5.99 5.26 11.31
N PHE A 313 -6.15 4.37 12.29
CA PHE A 313 -6.07 2.94 12.03
C PHE A 313 -7.23 2.49 11.14
N ASP A 314 -8.45 2.94 11.44
CA ASP A 314 -9.62 2.66 10.60
C ASP A 314 -9.42 3.20 9.17
N LEU A 315 -8.83 4.39 9.01
CA LEU A 315 -8.53 4.97 7.69
C LEU A 315 -7.58 4.07 6.89
N TYR A 316 -6.47 3.65 7.49
CA TYR A 316 -5.47 2.83 6.81
C TYR A 316 -6.01 1.42 6.55
N GLU A 317 -6.76 0.82 7.48
CA GLU A 317 -7.41 -0.48 7.30
C GLU A 317 -8.40 -0.46 6.13
N GLN A 318 -9.15 0.64 5.96
CA GLN A 318 -10.05 0.81 4.82
C GLN A 318 -9.28 0.89 3.49
N MET A 319 -8.05 1.40 3.51
CA MET A 319 -7.13 1.38 2.38
C MET A 319 -6.39 0.03 2.24
N GLY A 320 -6.66 -0.92 3.14
CA GLY A 320 -6.08 -2.25 3.18
C GLY A 320 -4.86 -2.38 4.10
N PHE A 321 -4.34 -1.28 4.67
CA PHE A 321 -3.10 -1.25 5.45
C PHE A 321 -3.36 -1.37 6.95
N ASP A 322 -2.76 -2.36 7.62
CA ASP A 322 -2.62 -2.30 9.08
C ASP A 322 -1.28 -1.66 9.45
N ILE A 323 -1.33 -0.42 9.93
CA ILE A 323 -0.15 0.35 10.32
C ILE A 323 0.18 0.24 11.81
N ARG A 324 -0.61 -0.48 12.60
CA ARG A 324 -0.36 -0.64 14.05
C ARG A 324 1.01 -1.23 14.35
N PRO A 325 1.52 -2.24 13.60
CA PRO A 325 2.87 -2.75 13.83
C PRO A 325 3.92 -1.64 13.70
N LEU A 326 3.79 -0.76 12.70
CA LEU A 326 4.76 0.33 12.46
C LEU A 326 4.69 1.41 13.54
N ILE A 327 3.49 1.73 14.03
CA ILE A 327 3.29 2.79 15.04
C ILE A 327 3.67 2.31 16.44
N ASN A 328 3.41 1.03 16.75
CA ASN A 328 3.67 0.46 18.07
C ASN A 328 5.03 -0.22 18.20
N ALA A 329 5.76 -0.39 17.10
CA ALA A 329 7.11 -0.91 17.10
C ALA A 329 8.05 -0.01 17.89
N ASN A 330 8.79 -0.61 18.83
CA ASN A 330 9.89 0.08 19.50
C ASN A 330 11.08 0.31 18.54
N GLU A 331 11.23 -0.58 17.55
CA GLU A 331 12.23 -0.52 16.48
C GLU A 331 11.56 -0.98 15.18
N ILE A 332 11.76 -0.24 14.09
CA ILE A 332 11.24 -0.60 12.77
C ILE A 332 12.13 -1.69 12.16
N ASN A 333 11.57 -2.88 11.91
CA ASN A 333 12.26 -3.98 11.23
C ASN A 333 12.02 -3.92 9.72
N LEU A 334 13.05 -4.16 8.90
CA LEU A 334 12.90 -4.07 7.44
C LEU A 334 12.14 -5.28 6.89
N SER A 335 12.23 -6.42 7.55
CA SER A 335 11.41 -7.61 7.30
C SER A 335 9.93 -7.30 7.36
N GLU A 336 9.45 -6.72 8.46
CA GLU A 336 8.05 -6.33 8.63
C GLU A 336 7.59 -5.30 7.58
N LEU A 337 8.45 -4.32 7.25
CA LEU A 337 8.15 -3.35 6.19
C LEU A 337 8.03 -4.00 4.82
N LEU A 338 8.94 -4.92 4.46
CA LEU A 338 8.87 -5.64 3.20
C LEU A 338 7.66 -6.57 3.17
N GLU A 339 7.38 -7.31 4.23
CA GLU A 339 6.18 -8.16 4.32
C GLU A 339 4.90 -7.35 4.09
N MET A 340 4.80 -6.18 4.71
CA MET A 340 3.71 -5.24 4.48
C MET A 340 3.65 -4.85 3.00
N LEU A 341 4.74 -4.34 2.42
CA LEU A 341 4.76 -3.89 1.01
C LEU A 341 4.40 -5.02 0.03
N PHE A 342 4.92 -6.22 0.24
CA PHE A 342 4.68 -7.39 -0.61
C PHE A 342 3.24 -7.93 -0.50
N THR A 343 2.53 -7.62 0.59
CA THR A 343 1.09 -7.94 0.73
C THR A 343 0.22 -7.06 -0.19
N PHE A 344 0.66 -5.84 -0.53
CA PHE A 344 -0.12 -4.88 -1.34
C PHE A 344 0.24 -4.84 -2.80
N ILE A 345 1.51 -5.09 -3.14
CA ILE A 345 1.84 -5.32 -4.53
C ILE A 345 1.08 -6.59 -4.87
N GLU A 346 0.02 -6.50 -5.69
CA GLU A 346 -0.51 -7.64 -6.43
C GLU A 346 0.64 -8.12 -7.31
N LEU A 347 1.57 -8.84 -6.70
CA LEU A 347 2.58 -9.57 -7.41
C LEU A 347 1.75 -10.60 -8.13
N ASP A 348 1.72 -10.48 -9.45
CA ASP A 348 1.38 -11.58 -10.32
C ASP A 348 2.52 -12.60 -10.12
N VAL A 349 2.53 -13.26 -8.96
CA VAL A 349 3.52 -14.27 -8.57
C VAL A 349 3.23 -15.46 -9.45
N SER A 350 3.81 -15.44 -10.64
CA SER A 350 3.88 -16.61 -11.50
C SER A 350 4.74 -17.68 -10.85
N THR A 351 5.85 -17.30 -10.20
CA THR A 351 6.79 -18.25 -9.60
C THR A 351 7.43 -17.73 -8.30
N TYR A 352 7.84 -18.65 -7.42
CA TYR A 352 8.69 -18.32 -6.26
C TYR A 352 10.02 -17.67 -6.68
N GLN A 353 10.55 -18.09 -7.83
CA GLN A 353 11.83 -17.60 -8.36
C GLN A 353 11.77 -16.11 -8.71
N ASP A 354 10.61 -15.59 -9.13
CA ASP A 354 10.44 -14.16 -9.43
C ASP A 354 10.66 -13.30 -8.18
N ILE A 355 10.15 -13.73 -7.02
CA ILE A 355 10.34 -13.03 -5.75
C ILE A 355 11.80 -13.12 -5.29
N VAL A 356 12.40 -14.32 -5.33
CA VAL A 356 13.82 -14.50 -5.00
C VAL A 356 14.71 -13.63 -5.89
N THR A 357 14.45 -13.61 -7.21
CA THR A 357 15.20 -12.78 -8.14
C THR A 357 15.00 -11.29 -7.88
N THR A 358 13.81 -10.87 -7.46
CA THR A 358 13.53 -9.48 -7.06
C THR A 358 14.30 -9.11 -5.79
N TYR A 359 14.28 -9.97 -4.77
CA TYR A 359 15.06 -9.78 -3.53
C TYR A 359 16.57 -9.71 -3.82
N GLU A 360 17.09 -10.65 -4.60
CA GLU A 360 18.49 -10.65 -5.02
C GLU A 360 18.85 -9.39 -5.83
N LEU A 361 17.96 -8.91 -6.69
CA LEU A 361 18.18 -7.66 -7.42
C LEU A 361 18.27 -6.46 -6.45
N LEU A 362 17.38 -6.38 -5.46
CA LEU A 362 17.42 -5.34 -4.43
C LEU A 362 18.74 -5.42 -3.66
N LYS A 363 19.12 -6.62 -3.18
CA LYS A 363 20.36 -6.86 -2.45
C LYS A 363 21.60 -6.47 -3.26
N ASN A 364 21.66 -6.85 -4.53
CA ASN A 364 22.78 -6.53 -5.42
C ASN A 364 22.79 -5.06 -5.91
N THR A 365 21.76 -4.27 -5.60
CA THR A 365 21.66 -2.86 -5.98
C THR A 365 21.87 -1.92 -4.80
N VAL A 366 21.30 -2.24 -3.64
CA VAL A 366 21.28 -1.38 -2.45
C VAL A 366 21.61 -2.11 -1.14
N GLY A 367 22.02 -3.38 -1.20
CA GLY A 367 22.47 -4.13 -0.03
C GLY A 367 23.83 -3.65 0.48
N ASP A 368 24.20 -4.13 1.66
CA ASP A 368 25.40 -3.67 2.39
C ASP A 368 26.70 -3.82 1.59
N GLU A 369 26.78 -4.86 0.75
CA GLU A 369 27.95 -5.10 -0.12
C GLU A 369 28.14 -4.05 -1.22
N CYS A 370 27.09 -3.28 -1.52
CA CYS A 370 27.13 -2.21 -2.52
C CYS A 370 27.72 -0.89 -1.98
N PHE A 371 27.94 -0.78 -0.67
CA PHE A 371 28.45 0.44 -0.04
C PHE A 371 29.98 0.47 0.08
N ASP A 372 30.57 1.58 -0.36
CA ASP A 372 31.94 1.93 -0.03
C ASP A 372 32.01 2.45 1.41
N LYS A 373 32.81 1.78 2.25
CA LYS A 373 33.03 2.15 3.65
C LYS A 373 34.38 2.83 3.85
N ARG A 374 34.38 4.03 4.45
CA ARG A 374 35.61 4.74 4.86
C ARG A 374 35.49 5.31 6.28
N VAL A 375 36.62 5.47 6.96
CA VAL A 375 36.68 6.09 8.30
C VAL A 375 37.48 7.37 8.24
N VAL A 376 36.85 8.49 8.63
CA VAL A 376 37.46 9.82 8.60
C VAL A 376 37.25 10.48 9.96
N ARG A 377 38.35 10.80 10.65
CA ARG A 377 38.32 11.49 11.96
C ARG A 377 37.40 10.83 13.02
N GLY A 378 37.26 9.51 12.96
CA GLY A 378 36.44 8.72 13.89
C GLY A 378 34.97 8.58 13.48
N ASN A 379 34.56 9.16 12.35
CA ASN A 379 33.27 8.91 11.74
C ASN A 379 33.42 7.80 10.69
N THR A 380 32.46 6.88 10.63
CA THR A 380 32.33 5.95 9.50
C THR A 380 31.45 6.63 8.46
N ILE A 381 31.84 6.57 7.21
CA ILE A 381 31.07 7.09 6.07
C ILE A 381 30.81 5.91 5.13
N TYR A 382 29.55 5.71 4.80
CA TYR A 382 29.07 4.76 3.81
C TYR A 382 28.61 5.52 2.58
N THR A 383 29.04 5.10 1.39
CA THR A 383 28.64 5.74 0.14
C THR A 383 28.14 4.68 -0.82
N LEU A 384 26.95 4.91 -1.40
CA LEU A 384 26.37 4.11 -2.47
C LEU A 384 26.16 5.02 -3.68
N ASP A 385 26.55 4.52 -4.85
CA ASP A 385 26.40 5.20 -6.13
C ASP A 385 25.81 4.21 -7.15
N ILE A 386 24.58 4.47 -7.57
CA ILE A 386 23.77 3.64 -8.46
C ILE A 386 23.69 4.31 -9.84
N ASP A 387 24.79 4.85 -10.35
CA ASP A 387 24.79 5.57 -11.64
C ASP A 387 24.23 4.73 -12.82
N LYS A 388 24.25 3.37 -12.79
CA LYS A 388 23.93 2.51 -13.96
C LYS A 388 23.38 1.09 -13.70
N VAL A 389 22.77 0.80 -12.55
CA VAL A 389 22.42 -0.62 -12.25
C VAL A 389 21.19 -1.13 -13.03
N LEU A 390 20.27 -0.25 -13.46
CA LEU A 390 18.99 -0.68 -14.05
C LEU A 390 18.83 -0.45 -15.57
N ASP A 391 19.78 0.18 -16.28
CA ASP A 391 19.60 0.58 -17.70
C ASP A 391 18.35 1.49 -17.97
N GLN A 392 17.67 1.96 -16.90
CA GLN A 392 16.40 2.69 -16.97
C GLN A 392 16.51 4.20 -16.76
N GLY A 393 17.73 4.76 -16.67
CA GLY A 393 17.90 6.21 -16.52
C GLY A 393 17.54 6.74 -15.13
N ILE A 394 17.85 5.97 -14.08
CA ILE A 394 17.79 6.38 -12.67
C ILE A 394 19.23 6.54 -12.18
N ASP A 395 19.50 7.69 -11.58
CA ASP A 395 20.74 8.05 -10.88
C ASP A 395 20.40 8.15 -9.39
N ALA A 396 21.11 7.42 -8.55
CA ALA A 396 20.90 7.49 -7.11
C ALA A 396 22.22 7.47 -6.36
N LYS A 397 22.37 8.37 -5.39
CA LYS A 397 23.54 8.51 -4.54
C LYS A 397 23.09 8.64 -3.11
N LEU A 398 23.75 7.90 -2.23
CA LEU A 398 23.47 7.91 -0.82
C LEU A 398 24.78 7.99 -0.06
N GLU A 399 24.90 8.95 0.85
CA GLU A 399 25.95 9.02 1.86
C GLU A 399 25.34 8.94 3.26
N ILE A 400 25.86 8.03 4.10
CA ILE A 400 25.48 7.91 5.51
C ILE A 400 26.74 8.11 6.35
N VAL A 401 26.69 9.05 7.28
CA VAL A 401 27.77 9.31 8.24
C VAL A 401 27.30 8.86 9.62
N GLU A 402 28.06 7.97 10.24
CA GLU A 402 27.84 7.53 11.62
C GLU A 402 29.04 7.78 12.52
N LYS A 403 28.79 7.77 13.82
CA LYS A 403 29.83 7.76 14.85
C LYS A 403 29.41 6.90 16.03
N GLY A 404 30.19 5.87 16.32
CA GLY A 404 29.89 4.96 17.45
C GLY A 404 28.53 4.27 17.33
N GLY A 405 28.10 3.94 16.11
CA GLY A 405 26.81 3.32 15.82
C GLY A 405 25.61 4.27 15.75
N SER A 406 25.79 5.57 16.00
CA SER A 406 24.72 6.57 15.87
C SER A 406 24.81 7.30 14.53
N LEU A 407 23.67 7.48 13.86
CA LEU A 407 23.53 8.36 12.70
C LEU A 407 23.95 9.79 13.08
N ILE A 408 24.79 10.41 12.25
CA ILE A 408 25.21 11.81 12.37
C ILE A 408 24.56 12.64 11.28
N SER A 409 24.67 12.17 10.04
CA SER A 409 24.04 12.81 8.89
C SER A 409 23.81 11.81 7.77
N TYR A 410 22.87 12.14 6.91
CA TYR A 410 22.65 11.46 5.65
C TYR A 410 22.46 12.47 4.52
N ASP A 411 22.72 12.01 3.31
CA ASP A 411 22.51 12.74 2.06
C ASP A 411 22.06 11.72 1.02
N VAL A 412 20.82 11.86 0.53
CA VAL A 412 20.18 10.98 -0.44
C VAL A 412 19.82 11.84 -1.64
N ASN A 413 20.29 11.47 -2.82
CA ASN A 413 19.87 12.08 -4.07
C ASN A 413 19.42 10.97 -4.99
N ILE A 414 18.19 11.03 -5.46
CA ILE A 414 17.62 10.11 -6.43
C ILE A 414 17.02 10.96 -7.52
N SER A 415 17.35 10.68 -8.77
CA SER A 415 16.71 11.33 -9.90
C SER A 415 16.57 10.36 -11.05
N GLY A 416 15.54 10.53 -11.86
CA GLY A 416 15.39 9.67 -13.02
C GLY A 416 14.18 9.99 -13.85
N MET A 417 14.02 9.19 -14.90
CA MET A 417 12.91 9.27 -15.81
C MET A 417 12.33 7.88 -16.07
N PHE A 418 11.02 7.73 -15.91
CA PHE A 418 10.31 6.50 -16.25
C PHE A 418 9.16 6.80 -17.21
N LYS A 419 9.22 6.23 -18.42
CA LYS A 419 8.20 6.43 -19.49
C LYS A 419 7.87 7.92 -19.74
N ASP A 420 8.91 8.75 -19.87
CA ASP A 420 8.86 10.21 -20.00
C ASP A 420 8.39 10.99 -18.76
N ASN A 421 8.13 10.33 -17.63
CA ASN A 421 7.80 10.99 -16.36
C ASN A 421 9.07 11.20 -15.55
N ASN A 422 9.24 12.39 -15.00
CA ASN A 422 10.43 12.77 -14.28
C ASN A 422 10.17 12.67 -12.78
N PHE A 423 11.20 12.27 -12.04
CA PHE A 423 11.18 12.35 -10.59
C PHE A 423 12.56 12.74 -10.09
N ALA A 424 12.58 13.49 -9.00
CA ALA A 424 13.78 13.75 -8.22
C ALA A 424 13.43 13.79 -6.74
N LEU A 425 14.32 13.31 -5.91
CA LEU A 425 14.24 13.32 -4.46
C LEU A 425 15.63 13.63 -3.92
N GLU A 426 15.75 14.73 -3.20
CA GLU A 426 16.93 15.07 -2.41
C GLU A 426 16.50 15.07 -0.95
N MET A 427 17.18 14.29 -0.12
CA MET A 427 16.96 14.27 1.32
C MET A 427 18.30 14.44 2.02
N GLN A 428 18.42 15.42 2.89
CA GLN A 428 19.61 15.62 3.71
C GLN A 428 19.18 15.92 5.14
N GLY A 429 19.95 15.49 6.11
CA GLY A 429 19.59 15.72 7.50
C GLY A 429 20.48 14.96 8.47
N GLY A 430 20.04 14.92 9.70
CA GLY A 430 20.67 14.18 10.78
C GLY A 430 19.64 13.54 11.69
N LEU A 431 20.00 13.38 12.96
CA LEU A 431 19.11 12.75 13.94
C LEU A 431 17.95 13.67 14.36
N TYR A 432 18.13 14.99 14.29
CA TYR A 432 17.18 15.97 14.81
C TYR A 432 16.65 16.92 13.75
N ASP A 433 17.11 16.80 12.51
CA ASP A 433 16.71 17.67 11.41
C ASP A 433 16.63 16.89 10.10
N ALA A 434 15.78 17.37 9.21
CA ALA A 434 15.64 16.84 7.86
C ALA A 434 15.27 17.95 6.89
N LYS A 435 15.77 17.85 5.67
CA LYS A 435 15.40 18.66 4.52
C LYS A 435 15.07 17.73 3.37
N ILE A 436 13.92 17.94 2.75
CA ILE A 436 13.41 17.11 1.65
C ILE A 436 13.05 18.03 0.50
N ASN A 437 13.67 17.81 -0.65
CA ASN A 437 13.26 18.39 -1.93
C ASN A 437 12.74 17.23 -2.79
N MET A 438 11.50 17.31 -3.25
CA MET A 438 10.92 16.32 -4.13
C MET A 438 10.36 17.02 -5.36
N PHE A 439 10.60 16.42 -6.51
CA PHE A 439 9.96 16.76 -7.76
C PHE A 439 9.32 15.51 -8.35
N PHE A 440 8.08 15.63 -8.81
CA PHE A 440 7.39 14.59 -9.53
C PHE A 440 6.61 15.20 -10.69
N GLY A 441 6.89 14.73 -11.91
CA GLY A 441 6.25 15.20 -13.13
C GLY A 441 5.69 14.06 -13.95
N LEU A 442 4.36 14.02 -14.08
CA LEU A 442 3.71 13.20 -15.11
C LEU A 442 3.56 14.02 -16.38
N LYS A 443 4.21 13.54 -17.45
CA LYS A 443 4.22 14.23 -18.73
C LYS A 443 2.81 14.54 -19.22
N ASP A 444 2.62 15.79 -19.65
CA ASP A 444 1.37 16.33 -20.17
C ASP A 444 0.18 16.27 -19.18
N ALA A 445 0.40 15.89 -17.91
CA ALA A 445 -0.65 15.75 -16.90
C ALA A 445 -0.47 16.73 -15.73
N PHE A 446 0.59 16.58 -14.93
CA PHE A 446 0.88 17.47 -13.81
C PHE A 446 2.35 17.45 -13.39
N GLU A 447 2.77 18.49 -12.67
CA GLU A 447 4.05 18.59 -11.97
C GLU A 447 3.82 18.99 -10.51
N MET A 448 4.62 18.45 -9.61
CA MET A 448 4.66 18.75 -8.18
C MET A 448 6.10 19.00 -7.77
N GLU A 449 6.32 20.09 -7.04
CA GLU A 449 7.54 20.35 -6.27
C GLU A 449 7.13 20.44 -4.80
N LEU A 450 7.86 19.74 -3.94
CA LEU A 450 7.71 19.76 -2.49
C LEU A 450 9.06 20.10 -1.87
N PHE A 451 9.06 21.08 -1.00
CA PHE A 451 10.16 21.42 -0.12
C PHE A 451 9.68 21.25 1.32
N VAL A 452 10.47 20.59 2.16
CA VAL A 452 10.21 20.45 3.59
C VAL A 452 11.52 20.64 4.33
N GLU A 453 11.51 21.45 5.39
CA GLU A 453 12.55 21.46 6.41
C GLU A 453 11.91 21.24 7.78
N THR A 454 12.47 20.36 8.58
CA THR A 454 12.00 20.07 9.93
C THR A 454 13.15 19.96 10.90
N GLU A 455 12.91 20.35 12.15
CA GLU A 455 13.81 20.18 13.29
C GLU A 455 12.99 19.74 14.51
N ILE A 456 13.60 18.90 15.34
CA ILE A 456 13.08 18.51 16.65
C ILE A 456 14.07 18.85 17.76
N VAL A 457 13.56 19.31 18.90
CA VAL A 457 14.36 19.68 20.07
C VAL A 457 13.75 19.06 21.32
N GLU A 458 14.56 18.34 22.10
CA GLU A 458 14.11 17.76 23.39
C GLU A 458 13.50 18.86 24.28
N THR A 459 12.34 18.57 24.88
CA THR A 459 11.60 19.51 25.73
C THR A 459 11.09 18.81 27.00
N ASP A 460 10.55 19.59 27.94
CA ASP A 460 9.85 19.09 29.13
C ASP A 460 8.31 19.15 28.98
N LYS A 461 7.81 19.64 27.84
CA LYS A 461 6.36 19.75 27.55
C LYS A 461 5.87 18.47 26.90
N GLU A 462 4.79 17.90 27.38
CA GLU A 462 4.13 16.74 26.74
C GLU A 462 3.03 17.21 25.77
N PRO A 463 2.71 16.43 24.72
CA PRO A 463 1.59 16.74 23.84
C PRO A 463 0.27 16.74 24.64
N SER A 464 -0.54 17.79 24.49
CA SER A 464 -1.84 17.87 25.17
C SER A 464 -2.96 17.36 24.29
N LEU A 465 -3.54 16.23 24.67
CA LEU A 465 -4.73 15.66 24.00
C LEU A 465 -6.06 16.29 24.48
N LEU A 466 -6.01 17.21 25.44
CA LEU A 466 -7.21 17.90 25.93
C LEU A 466 -7.71 18.90 24.88
N LEU A 467 -8.99 18.75 24.51
CA LEU A 467 -9.72 19.73 23.72
C LEU A 467 -10.15 20.93 24.59
N PRO A 468 -10.40 22.11 24.00
CA PRO A 468 -11.00 23.24 24.70
C PRO A 468 -12.31 22.85 25.41
N ASP A 469 -12.60 23.43 26.58
CA ASP A 469 -13.78 23.08 27.41
C ASP A 469 -15.12 23.30 26.68
N ASP A 470 -15.16 24.21 25.71
CA ASP A 470 -16.34 24.53 24.89
C ASP A 470 -16.30 23.89 23.50
N ALA A 471 -15.36 22.96 23.26
CA ALA A 471 -15.25 22.22 22.01
C ALA A 471 -16.45 21.29 21.81
N THR A 472 -16.90 21.22 20.57
CA THR A 472 -17.81 20.16 20.08
C THR A 472 -17.02 19.16 19.26
N VAL A 473 -17.32 17.87 19.38
CA VAL A 473 -16.64 16.83 18.58
C VAL A 473 -17.61 16.29 17.54
N LEU A 474 -17.14 16.16 16.29
CA LEU A 474 -17.89 15.59 15.19
C LEU A 474 -17.02 14.54 14.49
N GLU A 475 -17.50 13.29 14.43
CA GLU A 475 -16.82 12.23 13.68
C GLU A 475 -16.84 12.54 12.18
N LEU A 476 -15.70 12.31 11.50
CA LEU A 476 -15.56 12.52 10.06
C LEU A 476 -16.60 11.74 9.25
N ASP A 477 -16.93 10.52 9.67
CA ASP A 477 -17.95 9.67 9.04
C ASP A 477 -19.35 10.30 9.02
N ASN A 478 -19.66 11.17 9.98
CA ASN A 478 -20.94 11.88 10.04
C ASN A 478 -21.00 13.08 9.09
N LEU A 479 -19.85 13.63 8.69
CA LEU A 479 -19.75 14.74 7.73
C LEU A 479 -19.88 14.24 6.29
N LEU A 480 -19.41 13.02 6.04
CA LEU A 480 -19.35 12.43 4.70
C LEU A 480 -19.94 11.01 4.70
N PRO A 481 -21.25 10.84 4.97
CA PRO A 481 -21.87 9.52 4.98
C PRO A 481 -21.77 8.88 3.59
N GLY A 482 -20.88 7.88 3.46
CA GLY A 482 -20.61 7.16 2.22
C GLY A 482 -19.39 7.63 1.42
N VAL A 483 -18.49 8.45 1.98
CA VAL A 483 -17.12 8.64 1.44
C VAL A 483 -16.17 7.57 1.98
N SER A 484 -16.70 6.42 2.40
CA SER A 484 -15.98 5.16 2.31
C SER A 484 -15.71 4.93 0.81
N ALA A 485 -14.43 4.92 0.42
CA ALA A 485 -13.92 4.88 -0.96
C ALA A 485 -13.76 6.25 -1.63
N ILE A 486 -12.67 6.94 -1.31
CA ILE A 486 -11.81 7.33 -2.44
C ILE A 486 -11.18 6.02 -2.89
N ASP A 487 -11.76 5.41 -3.91
CA ASP A 487 -11.16 4.27 -4.62
C ASP A 487 -9.89 4.82 -5.29
N LEU A 488 -8.78 4.81 -4.55
CA LEU A 488 -7.46 5.30 -4.97
C LEU A 488 -6.74 4.25 -5.83
N THR A 489 -7.43 3.24 -6.37
CA THR A 489 -6.89 2.39 -7.43
C THR A 489 -6.64 3.24 -8.67
N PHE A 490 -5.44 3.82 -8.75
CA PHE A 490 -4.85 4.40 -9.94
C PHE A 490 -4.06 3.36 -10.71
#